data_AF-D7DZC9-F1
#
_entry.id   AF-D7DZC9-F1
#
_cell.length_a   1.000
_cell.length_b   1.000
_cell.length_c   1.000
_cell.angle_alpha   90.00
_cell.angle_beta   90.00
_cell.angle_gamma   90.00
#
_symmetry.space_group_name_H-M   'P 1'
#
loop_
_entity.id
_entity.type
_entity.pdbx_description
1 polymer ?
#
loop_
_entity_poly.entity_id
_entity_poly.type
_entity_poly.pdbx_seq_one_letter_code
_entity_poly.pdbx_strand_id
1 'polypeptide(L)'
;MKQGVLAASGAWVAGYQVRQNFKKYWYYKLQVPIPYFQCPTSDKLIKYKHLGKAGTQEHTDAVMSVYRRSLGDQIQRITHTLDDYLLDISSGSEQESEEPLD
;
A
#
# COMPACT_ATOMS: atom_id res chain seq x y z
N MET A 1 6.25 -3.37 18.11
CA MET A 1 6.07 -4.14 16.85
C MET A 1 7.44 -4.54 16.33
N LYS A 2 7.70 -5.83 16.05
CA LYS A 2 8.97 -6.24 15.44
C LYS A 2 9.12 -5.57 14.07
N GLN A 3 10.28 -4.94 13.82
CA GLN A 3 10.67 -4.39 12.52
C GLN A 3 10.42 -5.44 11.42
N GLY A 4 9.88 -5.01 10.30
CA GLY A 4 9.63 -5.87 9.15
C GLY A 4 9.64 -5.03 7.87
N VAL A 5 9.95 -5.68 6.75
CA VAL A 5 10.01 -5.01 5.44
C VAL A 5 8.63 -4.45 5.07
N LEU A 6 8.60 -3.19 4.64
CA LEU A 6 7.41 -2.56 4.07
C LEU A 6 7.34 -2.87 2.58
N ALA A 7 6.15 -3.23 2.09
CA ALA A 7 5.93 -3.37 0.65
C ALA A 7 6.10 -2.00 -0.05
N ALA A 8 6.31 -1.96 -1.37
CA ALA A 8 6.29 -0.69 -2.10
C ALA A 8 4.94 0.05 -1.95
N SER A 9 4.92 1.37 -2.17
CA SER A 9 3.67 2.13 -2.08
C SER A 9 2.64 1.61 -3.10
N GLY A 10 1.39 1.49 -2.65
CA GLY A 10 0.28 0.96 -3.46
C GLY A 10 0.42 -0.52 -3.83
N ALA A 11 1.29 -1.30 -3.18
CA ALA A 11 1.44 -2.72 -3.48
C ALA A 11 0.27 -3.58 -2.96
N TRP A 12 -0.05 -4.67 -3.67
CA TRP A 12 -1.08 -5.63 -3.25
C TRP A 12 -0.71 -7.07 -3.61
N VAL A 13 -1.20 -8.04 -2.83
CA VAL A 13 -1.07 -9.47 -3.15
C VAL A 13 -2.27 -9.90 -4.01
N ALA A 14 -2.00 -10.42 -5.20
CA ALA A 14 -3.02 -10.88 -6.13
C ALA A 14 -2.93 -12.40 -6.34
N GLY A 15 -4.06 -13.09 -6.15
CA GLY A 15 -4.22 -14.48 -6.54
C GLY A 15 -4.43 -14.61 -8.05
N TYR A 16 -3.87 -15.66 -8.66
CA TYR A 16 -4.15 -16.04 -10.03
C TYR A 16 -4.22 -17.56 -10.15
N GLN A 17 -5.01 -18.00 -11.12
CA GLN A 17 -5.26 -19.41 -11.35
C GLN A 17 -4.43 -19.91 -12.53
N VAL A 18 -3.80 -21.07 -12.35
CA VAL A 18 -3.11 -21.80 -13.41
C VAL A 18 -3.83 -23.13 -13.64
N ARG A 19 -4.01 -23.50 -14.91
CA ARG A 19 -4.58 -24.80 -15.30
C ARG A 19 -3.46 -25.67 -15.87
N GLN A 20 -3.27 -26.85 -15.31
CA GLN A 20 -2.27 -27.80 -15.80
C GLN A 20 -2.80 -29.23 -15.62
N ASN A 21 -2.73 -30.06 -16.68
CA ASN A 21 -3.16 -31.47 -16.70
C ASN A 21 -4.52 -31.71 -16.01
N PHE A 22 -5.55 -30.95 -16.42
CA PHE A 22 -6.91 -31.02 -15.87
C PHE A 22 -7.07 -30.60 -14.39
N LYS A 23 -6.00 -30.16 -13.72
CA LYS A 23 -6.04 -29.62 -12.36
C LYS A 23 -5.99 -28.09 -12.37
N LYS A 24 -6.62 -27.48 -11.36
CA LYS A 24 -6.63 -26.04 -11.11
C LYS A 24 -5.72 -25.74 -9.92
N TYR A 25 -4.74 -24.86 -10.10
CA TYR A 25 -3.82 -24.44 -9.06
C TYR A 25 -3.97 -22.93 -8.81
N TRP A 26 -3.93 -22.55 -7.53
CA TRP A 26 -3.92 -21.15 -7.11
C TRP A 26 -2.50 -20.75 -6.73
N TYR A 27 -2.06 -19.63 -7.30
CA TYR A 27 -0.78 -19.00 -7.04
C TYR A 27 -0.96 -17.52 -6.74
N TYR A 28 0.06 -16.91 -6.17
CA TYR A 28 0.02 -15.53 -5.74
C TYR A 28 1.22 -14.75 -6.29
N LYS A 29 0.99 -13.46 -6.52
CA LYS A 29 2.03 -12.50 -6.90
C LYS A 29 1.86 -11.22 -6.09
N LEU A 30 2.97 -10.62 -5.69
CA LEU A 30 3.00 -9.25 -5.17
C LEU A 30 3.04 -8.31 -6.37
N GLN A 31 2.06 -7.42 -6.49
CA GLN A 31 1.98 -6.42 -7.55
C GLN A 31 2.17 -5.02 -7.02
N VAL A 32 2.60 -4.13 -7.92
CA VAL A 32 2.83 -2.70 -7.67
C VAL A 32 2.32 -1.88 -8.86
N PRO A 33 1.90 -0.62 -8.67
CA PRO A 33 1.36 0.21 -9.75
C PRO A 33 2.43 0.62 -10.78
N ILE A 34 3.66 0.83 -10.30
CA ILE A 34 4.82 1.26 -11.08
C ILE A 34 5.91 0.17 -11.10
N PRO A 35 6.75 0.08 -12.16
CA PRO A 35 7.84 -0.90 -12.19
C PRO A 35 8.76 -0.77 -10.97
N TYR A 36 9.03 -1.88 -10.27
CA TYR A 36 9.73 -1.85 -8.98
C TYR A 36 10.69 -3.04 -8.77
N PHE A 37 10.32 -4.24 -9.22
CA PHE A 37 11.14 -5.44 -9.00
C PHE A 37 12.12 -5.63 -10.14
N GLN A 38 13.36 -6.01 -9.84
CA GLN A 38 14.33 -6.37 -10.88
C GLN A 38 13.87 -7.62 -11.63
N CYS A 39 13.84 -7.56 -12.96
CA CYS A 39 13.61 -8.76 -13.77
C CYS A 39 14.83 -9.68 -13.69
N PRO A 40 14.68 -10.99 -13.42
CA PRO A 40 15.83 -11.90 -13.38
C PRO A 40 16.55 -12.06 -14.72
N THR A 41 15.86 -11.80 -15.84
CA THR A 41 16.36 -12.06 -17.20
C THR A 41 16.58 -10.78 -18.01
N SER A 42 16.41 -9.62 -17.41
CA SER A 42 16.52 -8.33 -18.11
C SER A 42 16.89 -7.22 -17.12
N ASP A 43 17.58 -6.19 -17.59
CA ASP A 43 17.88 -5.01 -16.77
C ASP A 43 16.63 -4.14 -16.47
N LYS A 44 15.49 -4.49 -17.03
CA LYS A 44 14.23 -3.77 -16.82
C LYS A 44 13.57 -4.13 -15.49
N LEU A 45 12.91 -3.14 -14.88
CA LEU A 45 12.03 -3.36 -13.74
C LEU A 45 10.67 -3.89 -14.21
N ILE A 46 10.09 -4.79 -13.42
CA ILE A 46 8.76 -5.36 -13.60
C ILE A 46 7.83 -4.96 -12.45
N LYS A 47 6.52 -5.04 -12.73
CA LYS A 47 5.46 -4.61 -11.80
C LYS A 47 4.98 -5.71 -10.84
N TYR A 48 5.60 -6.88 -10.87
CA TYR A 48 5.19 -7.96 -9.98
C TYR A 48 6.35 -8.90 -9.62
N LYS A 49 6.19 -9.60 -8.49
CA LYS A 49 7.04 -10.70 -8.04
C LYS A 49 6.16 -11.92 -7.78
N HIS A 50 6.52 -13.07 -8.37
CA HIS A 50 5.84 -14.34 -8.09
C HIS A 50 6.14 -14.79 -6.65
N LEU A 51 5.10 -15.23 -5.93
CA LEU A 51 5.19 -15.64 -4.52
C LEU A 51 4.99 -17.14 -4.32
N GLY A 52 4.45 -17.84 -5.32
CA GLY A 52 4.13 -19.25 -5.20
C GLY A 52 2.73 -19.47 -4.62
N LYS A 53 2.57 -20.54 -3.85
CA LYS A 53 1.28 -20.97 -3.28
C LYS A 53 0.94 -20.17 -2.02
N ALA A 54 -0.33 -20.17 -1.62
CA ALA A 54 -0.72 -19.64 -0.33
C ALA A 54 0.01 -20.35 0.82
N GLY A 55 0.37 -19.59 1.85
CA GLY A 55 0.96 -20.12 3.09
C GLY A 55 2.47 -20.40 3.02
N THR A 56 3.12 -20.24 1.85
CA THR A 56 4.58 -20.25 1.81
C THR A 56 5.16 -19.05 2.56
N GLN A 57 6.46 -19.10 2.89
CA GLN A 57 7.14 -18.00 3.57
C GLN A 57 7.07 -16.72 2.73
N GLU A 58 7.35 -16.80 1.43
CA GLU A 58 7.32 -15.65 0.51
C GLU A 58 5.92 -15.04 0.40
N HIS A 59 4.88 -15.87 0.37
CA HIS A 59 3.50 -15.42 0.38
C HIS A 59 3.17 -14.68 1.68
N THR A 60 3.48 -15.30 2.82
CA THR A 60 3.17 -14.77 4.15
C THR A 60 3.92 -13.47 4.41
N ASP A 61 5.20 -13.40 4.04
CA ASP A 61 6.01 -12.20 4.15
C ASP A 61 5.48 -11.07 3.28
N ALA A 62 5.05 -11.36 2.05
CA ALA A 62 4.44 -10.37 1.17
C ALA A 62 3.12 -9.82 1.77
N VAL A 63 2.23 -10.69 2.24
CA VAL A 63 0.97 -10.29 2.89
C VAL A 63 1.25 -9.40 4.10
N MET A 64 2.18 -9.81 4.96
CA MET A 64 2.54 -9.03 6.15
C MET A 64 3.22 -7.71 5.78
N SER A 65 4.02 -7.66 4.71
CA SER A 65 4.64 -6.42 4.24
C SER A 65 3.63 -5.40 3.71
N VAL A 66 2.59 -5.86 3.00
CA VAL A 66 1.49 -5.02 2.53
C VAL A 66 0.63 -4.54 3.70
N TYR A 67 0.34 -5.43 4.65
CA TYR A 67 -0.39 -5.07 5.87
C TYR A 67 0.32 -3.96 6.67
N ARG A 68 1.64 -4.12 6.89
CA ARG A 68 2.45 -3.10 7.59
C ARG A 68 2.47 -1.76 6.86
N ARG A 69 2.57 -1.77 5.53
CA ARG A 69 2.48 -0.55 4.71
C ARG A 69 1.13 0.14 4.92
N SER A 70 0.02 -0.60 4.77
CA SER A 70 -1.33 -0.05 4.96
C SER A 70 -1.53 0.55 6.36
N LEU A 71 -1.02 -0.11 7.39
CA LEU A 71 -1.06 0.44 8.75
C LEU A 71 -0.25 1.74 8.87
N GLY A 72 0.96 1.77 8.31
CA GLY A 72 1.80 2.96 8.30
C GLY A 72 1.14 4.14 7.57
N ASP A 73 0.60 3.89 6.38
CA ASP A 73 -0.07 4.90 5.57
C ASP A 73 -1.33 5.45 6.29
N GLN A 74 -2.08 4.59 6.98
CA GLN A 74 -3.24 5.00 7.78
C GLN A 74 -2.84 5.87 8.99
N ILE A 75 -1.78 5.49 9.71
CA ILE A 75 -1.27 6.27 10.84
C ILE A 75 -0.82 7.65 10.35
N GLN A 76 -0.05 7.71 9.27
CA GLN A 76 0.39 8.99 8.69
C GLN A 76 -0.79 9.88 8.30
N ARG A 77 -1.82 9.30 7.67
CA ARG A 77 -3.04 10.04 7.32
C ARG A 77 -3.73 10.61 8.55
N ILE A 78 -3.87 9.83 9.62
CA ILE A 78 -4.48 10.29 10.87
C ILE A 78 -3.66 11.42 11.48
N THR A 79 -2.33 11.32 11.49
CA THR A 79 -1.45 12.40 11.96
C THR A 79 -1.67 13.68 11.18
N HIS A 80 -1.67 13.62 9.84
CA HIS A 80 -1.94 14.80 9.02
C HIS A 80 -3.30 15.43 9.29
N THR A 81 -4.35 14.62 9.42
CA THR A 81 -5.69 15.13 9.78
C THR A 81 -5.72 15.82 11.14
N LEU A 82 -4.97 15.30 12.13
CA LEU A 82 -4.86 15.95 13.44
C LEU A 82 -4.07 17.26 13.38
N ASP A 83 -3.01 17.32 12.57
CA ASP A 83 -2.24 18.54 12.34
C ASP A 83 -3.12 19.63 11.69
N ASP A 84 -3.94 19.26 10.70
CA ASP A 84 -4.91 20.16 10.05
C ASP A 84 -5.93 20.71 11.06
N TYR A 85 -6.51 19.84 11.90
CA TYR A 85 -7.46 20.29 12.95
C TYR A 85 -6.81 21.19 13.99
N LEU A 86 -5.55 20.93 14.36
CA LEU A 86 -4.82 21.80 15.27
C LEU A 86 -4.57 23.17 14.63
N LEU A 87 -4.27 23.21 13.34
CA LEU A 87 -4.12 24.45 12.59
C LEU A 87 -5.43 25.23 12.56
N ASP A 88 -6.55 24.57 12.30
CA ASP A 88 -7.89 25.19 12.30
C ASP A 88 -8.23 25.81 13.66
N ILE A 89 -7.96 25.09 14.76
CA ILE A 89 -8.20 25.59 16.13
C ILE A 89 -7.28 26.76 16.46
N SER A 90 -6.00 26.67 16.09
CA SER A 90 -4.99 27.69 16.43
C SER A 90 -5.09 28.95 15.57
N SER A 91 -5.61 28.84 14.34
CA SER A 91 -5.76 29.96 13.42
C SER A 91 -7.01 30.82 13.70
N GLY A 92 -7.82 30.44 14.69
CA GLY A 92 -8.94 31.24 15.19
C GLY A 92 -10.09 31.31 14.19
N SER A 93 -11.10 30.46 14.36
CA SER A 93 -12.37 30.61 13.66
C SER A 93 -13.14 31.83 14.21
N GLU A 94 -13.01 32.97 13.54
CA GLU A 94 -14.05 33.98 13.28
C GLU A 94 -13.60 34.82 12.07
N GLN A 95 -14.17 34.56 10.88
CA GLN A 95 -14.19 35.55 9.81
C GLN A 95 -15.49 36.32 9.94
N GLU A 96 -15.42 37.54 10.47
CA GLU A 96 -16.53 38.49 10.53
C GLU A 96 -17.04 38.75 9.10
N SER A 97 -18.36 38.73 8.92
CA SER A 97 -18.99 39.01 7.64
C SER A 97 -18.74 40.47 7.29
N GLU A 98 -18.15 40.76 6.14
CA GLU A 98 -18.17 42.14 5.61
C GLU A 98 -19.64 42.53 5.40
N GLU A 99 -20.18 43.38 6.27
CA GLU A 99 -21.47 44.04 6.02
C GLU A 99 -21.34 44.89 4.74
N PRO A 100 -22.35 44.89 3.84
CA PRO A 100 -22.31 45.72 2.65
C PRO A 100 -22.26 47.19 3.06
N LEU A 101 -21.27 47.92 2.57
CA LEU A 101 -21.23 49.38 2.66
C LEU A 101 -22.44 49.97 1.91
N ASP A 102 -23.37 50.57 2.65
CA ASP A 102 -24.50 51.38 2.17
C ASP A 102 -24.05 52.59 1.33
#